data_AF-A0A8J7FCC7-F1
#
_entry.id   AF-A0A8J7FCC7-F1
#
_cell.length_a   1.000
_cell.length_b   1.000
_cell.length_c   1.000
_cell.angle_alpha   90.00
_cell.angle_beta   90.00
_cell.angle_gamma   90.00
#
_symmetry.space_group_name_H-M   'P 1'
#
loop_
_entity.id
_entity.type
_entity.pdbx_description
1 polymer ?
#
loop_
_entity_poly.entity_id
_entity_poly.type
_entity_poly.pdbx_seq_one_letter_code
_entity_poly.pdbx_strand_id
1 'polypeptide(L)' 'MTSTNPFRPAALIHFALKVRQIADNSWWVYRHEIGRNGTLSITSRVVFFSHSREDADLWIDRQREEATIYMLSEN' A
#
# COMPACT_ATOMS: atom_id res chain seq x y z
N MET A 1 -30.49 0.86 26.19
CA MET A 1 -30.65 0.72 24.72
C MET A 1 -29.33 1.06 24.05
N THR A 2 -28.46 0.07 23.87
CA THR A 2 -27.23 0.24 23.09
C THR A 2 -27.55 -0.13 21.65
N SER A 3 -27.68 0.88 20.79
CA SER A 3 -27.80 0.68 19.34
C SER A 3 -26.45 0.17 18.83
N THR A 4 -26.34 -1.14 18.67
CA THR A 4 -25.21 -1.77 18.00
C THR A 4 -25.38 -1.52 16.51
N ASN A 5 -24.78 -0.43 15.99
CA ASN A 5 -24.83 -0.12 14.56
C ASN A 5 -24.10 -1.22 13.76
N PRO A 6 -24.80 -2.04 12.95
CA PRO A 6 -24.19 -3.16 12.23
C PRO A 6 -23.46 -2.72 10.96
N PHE A 7 -23.57 -1.45 10.55
CA PHE A 7 -22.87 -0.91 9.40
C PHE A 7 -21.57 -0.25 9.84
N ARG A 8 -20.53 -1.06 10.04
CA ARG A 8 -19.19 -0.57 9.73
C ARG A 8 -19.09 -0.59 8.20
N PRO A 9 -18.99 0.55 7.50
CA PRO A 9 -18.52 0.50 6.13
C PRO A 9 -17.20 -0.26 6.20
N ALA A 10 -17.05 -1.34 5.43
CA ALA A 10 -15.75 -1.94 5.23
C ALA A 10 -14.80 -0.78 4.99
N ALA A 11 -13.82 -0.60 5.88
CA ALA A 11 -12.85 0.47 5.69
C ALA A 11 -12.19 0.14 4.36
N LEU A 12 -12.62 0.81 3.29
CA LEU A 12 -12.01 0.68 1.98
C LEU A 12 -10.60 1.18 2.20
N ILE A 13 -9.68 0.24 2.35
CA ILE A 13 -8.29 0.55 2.59
C ILE A 13 -7.78 1.14 1.27
N HIS A 14 -7.74 2.46 1.20
CA HIS A 14 -7.22 3.18 0.05
C HIS A 14 -5.77 3.55 0.37
N PHE A 15 -4.82 2.70 0.01
CA PHE A 15 -3.42 3.09 -0.07
C PHE A 15 -2.88 2.79 -1.46
N ALA A 16 -1.81 3.48 -1.81
CA ALA A 16 -1.03 3.18 -2.99
C ALA A 16 0.35 2.65 -2.60
N LEU A 17 0.86 1.70 -3.37
CA LEU A 17 2.22 1.19 -3.22
C LEU A 17 3.11 1.75 -4.32
N LYS A 18 4.35 2.08 -3.96
CA LYS A 18 5.42 2.46 -4.89
C LYS A 18 6.67 1.66 -4.57
N VAL A 19 7.20 0.95 -5.56
CA VAL A 19 8.49 0.25 -5.47
C VAL A 19 9.59 1.18 -5.95
N ARG A 20 10.74 1.22 -5.27
CA ARG A 20 11.94 1.93 -5.72
C ARG A 20 13.20 1.12 -5.46
N GLN A 21 14.16 1.22 -6.38
CA GLN A 21 15.53 0.76 -6.16
C GLN A 21 16.30 1.85 -5.39
N ILE A 22 16.91 1.48 -4.27
CA ILE A 22 17.72 2.37 -3.42
C ILE A 22 19.22 2.12 -3.63
N ALA A 23 19.58 0.90 -4.01
CA ALA A 23 20.92 0.48 -4.43
C ALA A 23 20.79 -0.77 -5.32
N ASP A 24 21.89 -1.22 -5.94
CA ASP A 24 21.92 -2.33 -6.91
C ASP A 24 21.07 -3.54 -6.48
N ASN A 25 21.20 -3.97 -5.22
CA ASN A 25 20.43 -5.08 -4.64
C ASN A 25 19.60 -4.62 -3.44
N SER A 26 18.96 -3.45 -3.52
CA SER A 26 18.12 -2.93 -2.45
C SER A 26 16.86 -2.31 -3.03
N TRP A 27 15.73 -2.99 -2.84
CA TRP A 27 14.41 -2.60 -3.33
C TRP A 27 13.47 -2.35 -2.17
N TRP A 28 12.84 -1.18 -2.16
CA TRP A 28 12.00 -0.72 -1.06
C TRP A 28 10.58 -0.48 -1.58
N VAL A 29 9.59 -0.93 -0.81
CA VAL A 29 8.18 -0.67 -1.10
C VAL A 29 7.67 0.38 -0.12
N TYR A 30 7.23 1.50 -0.69
CA TYR A 30 6.64 2.62 0.01
C TYR A 30 5.12 2.54 -0.05
N ARG A 31 4.47 2.77 1.09
CA ARG A 31 3.03 2.91 1.20
C ARG A 31 2.64 4.37 1.39
N HIS A 32 1.74 4.84 0.55
CA HIS A 32 1.08 6.13 0.64
C HIS A 32 -0.39 5.93 1.01
N GLU A 33 -0.84 6.48 2.13
CA GLU A 33 -2.28 6.44 2.45
C GLU A 33 -3.05 7.39 1.53
N ILE A 34 -4.29 7.04 1.18
CA ILE A 34 -5.23 7.91 0.47
C ILE A 34 -6.30 8.33 1.46
N GLY A 35 -6.42 9.64 1.68
CA GLY A 35 -7.41 10.21 2.57
C GLY A 35 -8.85 9.95 2.11
N ARG A 36 -9.82 10.17 2.99
CA ARG A 36 -11.26 9.99 2.67
C ARG A 36 -11.75 10.85 1.49
N ASN A 37 -11.04 11.93 1.18
CA ASN A 37 -11.29 12.82 0.06
C ASN A 37 -10.57 12.38 -1.24
N GLY A 38 -9.96 11.20 -1.27
CA GLY A 38 -9.20 10.69 -2.41
C GLY A 38 -7.81 11.31 -2.58
N THR A 39 -7.36 12.17 -1.65
CA THR A 39 -6.03 12.78 -1.74
C THR A 39 -4.95 11.83 -1.26
N LEU A 40 -3.91 11.63 -2.08
CA LEU A 40 -2.73 10.85 -1.71
C LEU A 40 -1.90 11.60 -0.65
N SER A 41 -1.54 10.91 0.43
CA SER A 41 -0.64 11.44 1.45
C SER A 41 0.74 11.73 0.87
N ILE A 42 1.24 12.93 1.16
CA ILE A 42 2.60 13.38 0.82
C ILE A 42 3.63 12.54 1.59
N THR A 43 3.29 12.17 2.84
CA THR A 43 4.13 11.31 3.67
C THR A 43 3.91 9.85 3.29
N SER A 44 5.02 9.15 3.01
CA SER A 44 5.07 7.70 2.80
C SER A 44 5.86 7.00 3.90
N ARG A 45 5.61 5.71 4.08
CA ARG A 45 6.43 4.83 4.93
C ARG A 45 6.90 3.60 4.18
N VAL A 46 8.06 3.07 4.54
CA VAL A 46 8.56 1.79 4.03
C VAL A 46 7.79 0.68 4.72
N VAL A 47 7.23 -0.25 3.94
CA VAL A 47 6.44 -1.39 4.44
C VAL A 47 7.06 -2.73 4.10
N PHE A 48 7.98 -2.76 3.13
CA PHE A 48 8.72 -3.95 2.75
C PHE A 48 10.07 -3.54 2.13
N PHE A 49 11.07 -4.41 2.27
CA PHE A 49 12.36 -4.29 1.61
C PHE A 49 12.86 -5.67 1.19
N SER A 50 13.55 -5.74 0.06
CA SER A 50 14.12 -6.96 -0.50
C SER A 50 15.44 -6.69 -1.22
N HIS A 51 16.17 -7.77 -1.50
CA HIS A 51 17.40 -7.71 -2.28
C HIS A 51 17.14 -7.73 -3.80
N SER A 52 15.98 -8.24 -4.21
CA SER A 52 15.58 -8.36 -5.62
C SER A 52 14.29 -7.58 -5.89
N ARG A 53 14.06 -7.22 -7.15
CA ARG A 53 12.81 -6.58 -7.56
C ARG A 53 11.65 -7.58 -7.49
N GLU A 54 11.94 -8.81 -7.88
CA GLU A 54 11.01 -9.93 -7.96
C GLU A 54 10.37 -10.23 -6.61
N ASP A 55 11.16 -10.21 -5.52
CA ASP A 55 10.63 -10.42 -4.16
C ASP A 55 9.68 -9.28 -3.73
N ALA A 56 9.96 -8.03 -4.14
CA ALA A 56 9.10 -6.89 -3.84
C ALA A 56 7.77 -6.99 -4.60
N ASP A 57 7.82 -7.39 -5.87
CA ASP A 57 6.62 -7.59 -6.69
C ASP A 57 5.78 -8.78 -6.17
N LEU A 58 6.41 -9.91 -5.81
CA LEU A 58 5.73 -11.05 -5.16
C LEU A 58 5.05 -10.64 -3.85
N TRP A 59 5.71 -9.79 -3.05
CA TRP A 59 5.11 -9.28 -1.82
C TRP A 59 3.87 -8.43 -2.14
N ILE A 60 3.96 -7.52 -3.12
CA ILE A 60 2.82 -6.69 -3.56
C ILE A 60 1.64 -7.55 -4.00
N ASP A 61 1.89 -8.60 -4.78
CA ASP A 61 0.82 -9.47 -5.27
C ASP A 61 0.09 -10.18 -4.12
N ARG A 62 0.81 -10.62 -3.08
CA ARG A 62 0.18 -11.14 -1.86
C ARG A 62 -0.67 -10.11 -1.14
N GLN A 63 -0.25 -8.84 -1.13
CA GLN A 63 -1.05 -7.78 -0.51
C GLN A 63 -2.38 -7.56 -1.24
N ARG A 64 -2.44 -7.80 -2.57
CA ARG A 64 -3.67 -7.65 -3.37
C ARG A 64 -4.74 -8.68 -3.04
N GLU A 65 -4.33 -9.84 -2.51
CA GLU A 65 -5.25 -10.87 -2.04
C GLU A 65 -5.92 -10.47 -0.71
N GLU A 66 -5.27 -9.61 0.08
CA GLU A 66 -5.74 -9.15 1.39
C GLU A 66 -6.44 -7.78 1.35
N ALA A 67 -6.22 -6.96 0.31
CA ALA A 67 -6.83 -5.63 0.16
C ALA A 67 -6.94 -5.16 -1.31
N THR A 68 -7.84 -4.22 -1.59
CA THR A 68 -7.87 -3.49 -2.88
C THR A 68 -6.69 -2.52 -2.94
N ILE A 69 -5.69 -2.78 -3.80
CA ILE A 69 -4.44 -2.00 -3.87
C ILE A 69 -4.32 -1.25 -5.20
N TYR A 70 -3.91 0.02 -5.12
CA TYR A 70 -3.53 0.83 -6.28
C TYR A 70 -2.01 0.91 -6.42
N MET A 71 -1.50 0.78 -7.65
CA MET A 71 -0.07 0.88 -7.95
C MET A 71 0.24 2.22 -8.62
N LEU A 72 1.32 2.88 -8.18
CA LEU A 72 1.83 4.08 -8.85
C LEU A 72 2.95 3.71 -9.82
N SER A 73 2.94 4.31 -11.00
CA SER A 73 4.05 4.19 -11.96
C SER A 73 5.26 4.99 -11.48
N GLU A 74 6.44 4.60 -11.96
CA GLU A 74 7.63 5.46 -11.90
C GLU A 74 7.42 6.64 -12.87
N ASN A 75 7.81 7.84 -12.45
CA ASN A 75 7.80 9.06 -13.27
C ASN A 75 9.14 9.19 -13.97
#